data_AF-A0A0Q5K1F6-F1
#
_entry.id   AF-A0A0Q5K1F6-F1
#
_cell.length_a   1.000
_cell.length_b   1.000
_cell.length_c   1.000
_cell.angle_alpha   90.00
_cell.angle_beta   90.00
_cell.angle_gamma   90.00
#
_symmetry.space_group_name_H-M   'P 1'
#
loop_
_entity.id
_entity.type
_entity.pdbx_description
1 polymer ?
#
loop_
_entity_poly.entity_id
_entity_poly.type
_entity_poly.pdbx_seq_one_letter_code
_entity_poly.pdbx_strand_id
1 'polypeptide(L)'
;MDATVSVSYVPGWTVIAVTREYGRIGVDAVPADAAGLERVLPGEADAQAWARAEAVLKADGRGLTVDPAQVVVEESADGWRAWIVEHPDARHSTTEWRGWDLDGPDGVVAALAVDARAEAHRRARTS
;
A
#
# COMPACT_ATOMS: atom_id res chain seq x y z
N MET A 1 3.62 -16.25 -15.95
CA MET A 1 3.74 -14.86 -15.47
C MET A 1 5.06 -14.77 -14.76
N ASP A 2 5.80 -13.69 -15.04
CA ASP A 2 7.02 -13.39 -14.30
C ASP A 2 6.67 -12.99 -12.86
N ALA A 3 7.64 -13.12 -11.95
CA ALA A 3 7.44 -12.69 -10.57
C ALA A 3 7.57 -11.16 -10.49
N THR A 4 6.66 -10.53 -9.75
CA THR A 4 6.74 -9.13 -9.35
C THR A 4 7.29 -9.04 -7.95
N VAL A 5 8.17 -8.07 -7.68
CA VAL A 5 8.82 -7.87 -6.39
C VAL A 5 8.69 -6.41 -5.95
N SER A 6 8.51 -6.21 -4.65
CA SER A 6 8.64 -4.91 -3.99
C SER A 6 9.54 -5.06 -2.76
N VAL A 7 10.31 -4.02 -2.45
CA VAL A 7 11.27 -4.01 -1.35
C VAL A 7 11.13 -2.74 -0.53
N SER A 8 11.21 -2.86 0.78
CA SER A 8 11.39 -1.73 1.70
C SER A 8 12.54 -1.96 2.67
N TYR A 9 13.13 -0.87 3.12
CA TYR A 9 14.27 -0.84 4.03
C TYR A 9 13.92 -0.01 5.24
N VAL A 10 14.21 -0.57 6.41
CA VAL A 10 14.04 0.07 7.72
C VAL A 10 15.28 -0.28 8.56
N PRO A 11 15.73 0.54 9.52
CA PRO A 11 16.93 0.22 10.28
C PRO A 11 16.95 -1.23 10.81
N GLY A 12 17.97 -1.99 10.42
CA GLY A 12 18.15 -3.39 10.81
C GLY A 12 17.45 -4.43 9.92
N TRP A 13 16.56 -4.03 9.01
CA TRP A 13 15.75 -4.97 8.22
C TRP A 13 15.60 -4.58 6.74
N THR A 14 15.43 -5.62 5.92
CA THR A 14 14.95 -5.50 4.54
C THR A 14 13.70 -6.35 4.42
N VAL A 15 12.59 -5.73 4.02
CA VAL A 15 11.30 -6.39 3.84
C VAL A 15 11.06 -6.56 2.34
N ILE A 16 10.77 -7.80 1.92
CA ILE A 16 10.61 -8.16 0.51
C ILE A 16 9.27 -8.85 0.33
N ALA A 17 8.44 -8.32 -0.58
CA ALA A 17 7.22 -8.98 -1.02
C ALA A 17 7.40 -9.48 -2.46
N VAL A 18 7.09 -10.75 -2.71
CA VAL A 18 7.21 -11.38 -4.03
C VAL A 18 5.90 -12.07 -4.36
N THR A 19 5.45 -11.93 -5.61
CA THR A 19 4.26 -12.62 -6.09
C THR A 19 4.41 -13.03 -7.55
N ARG A 20 3.74 -14.10 -7.95
CA ARG A 20 3.49 -14.45 -9.36
C ARG A 20 2.04 -14.19 -9.77
N GLU A 21 1.23 -13.74 -8.82
CA GLU A 21 -0.23 -13.69 -8.91
C GLU A 21 -0.73 -12.29 -9.27
N TYR A 22 -0.04 -11.26 -8.79
CA TYR A 22 -0.40 -9.86 -8.99
C TYR A 22 0.62 -9.17 -9.91
N GLY A 23 0.12 -8.43 -10.89
CA GLY A 23 0.97 -7.64 -11.80
C GLY A 23 1.59 -6.40 -11.15
N ARG A 24 1.05 -5.98 -10.00
CA ARG A 24 1.49 -4.81 -9.23
C ARG A 24 1.42 -5.12 -7.73
N ILE A 25 2.51 -4.86 -7.03
CA ILE A 25 2.69 -5.12 -5.60
C ILE A 25 3.57 -4.03 -4.99
N GLY A 26 3.25 -3.61 -3.77
CA GLY A 26 4.02 -2.64 -3.02
C GLY A 26 4.12 -3.05 -1.57
N VAL A 27 5.32 -3.05 -0.99
CA VAL A 27 5.52 -3.23 0.45
C VAL A 27 6.21 -2.00 1.01
N ASP A 28 5.75 -1.53 2.15
CA ASP A 28 6.48 -0.55 2.93
C ASP A 28 6.61 -0.95 4.38
N ALA A 29 7.72 -0.54 4.99
CA ALA A 29 8.09 -0.85 6.36
C ALA A 29 8.81 0.36 6.94
N VAL A 30 8.37 0.82 8.11
CA VAL A 30 8.91 2.01 8.77
C VAL A 30 9.07 1.76 10.28
N PRO A 31 9.92 2.54 10.97
CA PRO A 31 9.97 2.50 12.43
C PRO A 31 8.60 2.82 13.02
N ALA A 32 8.19 2.07 14.05
CA ALA A 32 6.90 2.27 14.72
C ALA A 32 6.80 3.65 15.40
N ASP A 33 7.95 4.25 15.74
CA ASP A 33 8.07 5.58 16.33
C ASP A 33 8.34 6.69 15.29
N ALA A 34 8.13 6.41 14.00
CA ALA A 34 8.26 7.42 12.95
C ALA A 34 7.41 8.65 13.26
N ALA A 35 8.06 9.80 13.34
CA ALA A 35 7.45 11.08 13.71
C ALA A 35 7.47 12.07 12.55
N GLY A 36 6.58 13.06 12.59
CA GLY A 36 6.54 14.14 11.60
C GLY A 36 5.67 13.85 10.37
N LEU A 37 4.91 12.76 10.41
CA LEU A 37 4.04 12.26 9.34
C LEU A 37 2.82 13.17 9.14
N GLU A 38 2.41 13.89 10.18
CA GLU A 38 1.34 14.89 10.16
C GLU A 38 1.61 16.07 9.20
N ARG A 39 2.86 16.23 8.74
CA ARG A 39 3.23 17.23 7.73
C ARG A 39 2.89 16.81 6.31
N VAL A 40 2.67 15.52 6.08
CA VAL A 40 2.49 14.93 4.74
C VAL A 40 1.12 14.28 4.63
N LEU A 41 0.69 13.53 5.65
CA LEU A 41 -0.62 12.90 5.66
C LEU A 41 -1.63 13.75 6.44
N PRO A 42 -2.89 13.80 5.98
CA PRO A 42 -3.94 14.52 6.70
C PRO A 42 -4.33 13.79 7.99
N GLY A 43 -4.68 14.57 9.03
CA GLY A 43 -5.19 14.04 10.30
C GLY A 43 -4.12 13.57 11.28
N GLU A 44 -4.53 12.73 12.25
CA GLU A 44 -3.63 12.08 13.21
C GLU A 44 -2.93 10.88 12.56
N ALA A 45 -2.13 11.15 11.52
CA ALA A 45 -1.44 10.11 10.77
C ALA A 45 -0.28 9.51 11.58
N ASP A 46 -0.36 8.21 11.83
CA ASP A 46 0.67 7.43 12.50
C ASP A 46 1.55 6.65 11.50
N ALA A 47 2.55 5.93 12.03
CA ALA A 47 3.46 5.13 11.24
C ALA A 47 2.75 4.04 10.41
N GLN A 48 1.61 3.52 10.89
CA GLN A 48 0.83 2.52 10.16
C GLN A 48 0.12 3.16 8.96
N ALA A 49 -0.53 4.31 9.16
CA ALA A 49 -1.16 5.07 8.08
C ALA A 49 -0.16 5.43 6.99
N TRP A 50 1.07 5.81 7.38
CA TRP A 50 2.17 6.04 6.45
C TRP A 50 2.56 4.79 5.66
N ALA A 51 2.82 3.67 6.34
CA ALA A 51 3.20 2.42 5.69
C ALA A 51 2.14 1.97 4.66
N ARG A 52 0.85 2.12 5.00
CA ARG A 52 -0.26 1.79 4.08
C ARG A 52 -0.24 2.67 2.83
N ALA A 53 -0.08 4.00 3.00
CA ALA A 53 -0.03 4.93 1.88
C ALA A 53 1.17 4.67 0.95
N GLU A 54 2.36 4.51 1.53
CA GLU A 54 3.59 4.19 0.77
C GLU A 54 3.51 2.83 0.08
N ALA A 55 2.90 1.81 0.71
CA ALA A 55 2.67 0.53 0.06
C ALA A 55 1.81 0.68 -1.21
N VAL A 56 0.76 1.51 -1.16
CA VAL A 56 -0.07 1.83 -2.34
C VAL A 56 0.73 2.54 -3.41
N LEU A 57 1.50 3.58 -3.04
CA LEU A 57 2.32 4.35 -4.00
C LEU A 57 3.40 3.49 -4.67
N LYS A 58 4.01 2.57 -3.93
CA LYS A 58 4.97 1.60 -4.48
C LYS A 58 4.31 0.61 -5.43
N ALA A 59 3.10 0.15 -5.11
CA ALA A 59 2.34 -0.74 -5.99
C ALA A 59 1.89 -0.02 -7.27
N ASP A 60 1.52 1.26 -7.16
CA ASP A 60 1.13 2.12 -8.27
C ASP A 60 2.30 2.40 -9.22
N GLY A 61 3.50 2.61 -8.67
CA GLY A 61 4.75 2.67 -9.43
C GLY A 61 5.06 4.02 -10.08
N ARG A 62 4.20 5.04 -9.89
CA ARG A 62 4.50 6.41 -10.33
C ARG A 62 5.47 7.15 -9.40
N GLY A 63 5.82 6.56 -8.25
CA GLY A 63 6.79 7.11 -7.32
C GLY A 63 6.32 8.45 -6.73
N LEU A 64 7.24 9.41 -6.60
CA LEU A 64 7.00 10.71 -5.96
C LEU A 64 6.11 11.68 -6.78
N THR A 65 5.55 11.25 -7.91
CA THR A 65 4.66 12.11 -8.71
C THR A 65 3.24 12.18 -8.14
N VAL A 66 2.91 11.32 -7.18
CA VAL A 66 1.64 11.32 -6.46
C VAL A 66 1.92 11.74 -5.01
N ASP A 67 1.16 12.69 -4.51
CA ASP A 67 1.26 13.13 -3.12
C ASP A 67 0.67 12.03 -2.20
N PRO A 68 1.38 11.56 -1.16
CA PRO A 68 0.83 10.59 -0.20
C PRO A 68 -0.51 11.02 0.40
N ALA A 69 -0.79 12.32 0.53
CA ALA A 69 -2.09 12.84 0.99
C ALA A 69 -3.26 12.49 0.06
N GLN A 70 -2.98 12.11 -1.19
CA GLN A 70 -3.98 11.68 -2.17
C GLN A 70 -4.37 10.21 -2.00
N VAL A 71 -3.67 9.44 -1.15
CA VAL A 71 -4.04 8.07 -0.85
C VAL A 71 -5.12 8.05 0.22
N VAL A 72 -6.31 7.60 -0.16
CA VAL A 72 -7.43 7.38 0.77
C VAL A 72 -7.47 5.90 1.12
N VAL A 73 -7.42 5.58 2.42
CA VAL A 73 -7.46 4.21 2.94
C VAL A 73 -8.74 4.01 3.74
N GLU A 74 -9.43 2.90 3.48
CA GLU A 74 -10.61 2.48 4.22
C GLU A 74 -10.42 1.05 4.75
N GLU A 75 -10.77 0.85 6.02
CA GLU A 75 -10.80 -0.47 6.64
C GLU A 75 -11.83 -1.39 5.94
N SER A 76 -11.53 -2.68 5.92
CA SER A 76 -12.38 -3.73 5.38
C SER A 76 -12.33 -4.99 6.27
N ALA A 77 -13.18 -5.97 6.01
CA ALA A 77 -13.22 -7.19 6.84
C ALA A 77 -11.92 -8.01 6.79
N ASP A 78 -11.17 -7.93 5.69
CA ASP A 78 -10.02 -8.79 5.40
C ASP A 78 -8.74 -7.96 5.15
N GLY A 79 -8.56 -6.86 5.88
CA GLY A 79 -7.49 -5.87 5.67
C GLY A 79 -8.08 -4.51 5.31
N TRP A 80 -7.49 -3.80 4.35
CA TRP A 80 -7.96 -2.48 3.95
C TRP A 80 -8.03 -2.33 2.42
N ARG A 81 -8.79 -1.33 1.98
CA ARG A 81 -8.86 -0.88 0.59
C ARG A 81 -8.28 0.51 0.47
N ALA A 82 -7.75 0.84 -0.69
CA ALA A 82 -7.25 2.17 -0.94
C ALA A 82 -7.43 2.63 -2.37
N TRP A 83 -7.42 3.95 -2.54
CA TRP A 83 -7.57 4.64 -3.81
C TRP A 83 -6.65 5.86 -3.84
N ILE A 84 -6.14 6.19 -5.02
CA ILE A 84 -5.44 7.45 -5.26
C ILE A 84 -6.46 8.44 -5.82
N VAL A 85 -6.70 9.53 -5.10
CA VAL A 85 -7.63 10.60 -5.45
C VAL A 85 -6.85 11.81 -5.95
N GLU A 86 -6.61 11.85 -7.26
CA GLU A 86 -5.77 12.90 -7.88
C GLU A 86 -6.42 14.29 -7.84
N HIS A 87 -7.75 14.34 -7.92
CA HIS A 87 -8.53 15.56 -7.82
C HIS A 87 -9.76 15.36 -6.93
N PRO A 88 -10.18 16.37 -6.15
CA PRO A 88 -11.38 16.27 -5.30
C PRO A 88 -12.65 15.95 -6.09
N ASP A 89 -12.72 16.41 -7.35
CA ASP A 89 -13.83 16.17 -8.28
C ASP A 89 -13.60 14.95 -9.19
N ALA A 90 -12.50 14.21 -9.01
CA ALA A 90 -12.24 13.00 -9.77
C ALA A 90 -13.32 11.99 -9.43
N ARG A 91 -14.28 11.82 -10.35
CA ARG A 91 -15.46 10.99 -10.10
C ARG A 91 -15.10 9.54 -9.81
N HIS A 92 -13.96 9.03 -10.27
CA HIS A 92 -13.46 7.71 -9.91
C HIS A 92 -11.92 7.72 -9.81
N SER A 93 -11.39 7.29 -8.67
CA SER A 93 -10.08 6.66 -8.66
C SER A 93 -10.20 5.36 -9.45
N THR A 94 -9.44 5.20 -10.54
CA THR A 94 -9.68 4.07 -11.46
C THR A 94 -9.16 2.75 -10.92
N THR A 95 -8.20 2.76 -10.00
CA THR A 95 -7.59 1.54 -9.45
C THR A 95 -7.88 1.45 -7.96
N GLU A 96 -8.59 0.39 -7.58
CA GLU A 96 -8.70 -0.03 -6.19
C GLU A 96 -7.51 -0.91 -5.83
N TRP A 97 -6.91 -0.59 -4.70
CA TRP A 97 -5.84 -1.37 -4.09
C TRP A 97 -6.42 -2.14 -2.91
N ARG A 98 -6.00 -3.39 -2.76
CA ARG A 98 -6.24 -4.17 -1.56
C ARG A 98 -4.94 -4.24 -0.77
N GLY A 99 -5.02 -4.13 0.54
CA GLY A 99 -3.85 -4.25 1.37
C GLY A 99 -4.07 -4.84 2.75
N TRP A 100 -2.94 -5.13 3.38
CA TRP A 100 -2.84 -5.79 4.67
C TRP A 100 -1.73 -5.14 5.46
N ASP A 101 -1.97 -4.99 6.76
CA ASP A 101 -0.90 -4.74 7.71
C ASP A 101 -0.16 -6.05 7.94
N LEU A 102 1.15 -5.97 8.06
CA LEU A 102 2.01 -7.13 8.26
C LEU A 102 2.57 -7.12 9.66
N ASP A 103 2.59 -8.29 10.30
CA ASP A 103 3.36 -8.48 11.52
C ASP A 103 4.85 -8.29 11.20
N GLY A 104 5.45 -7.30 11.86
CA GLY A 104 6.87 -6.95 11.71
C GLY A 104 7.70 -7.37 12.93
N PRO A 105 9.04 -7.30 12.81
CA PRO A 105 9.92 -7.30 13.97
C PRO A 105 9.55 -6.19 14.97
N ASP A 106 9.92 -6.36 16.24
CA ASP A 106 9.69 -5.35 17.28
C ASP A 106 10.19 -3.96 16.83
N GLY A 107 9.31 -2.96 16.92
CA GLY A 107 9.61 -1.58 16.52
C GLY A 107 9.49 -1.30 15.02
N VAL A 108 9.01 -2.24 14.21
CA VAL A 108 8.73 -2.05 12.77
C VAL A 108 7.25 -2.26 12.51
N VAL A 109 6.64 -1.30 11.81
CA VAL A 109 5.30 -1.46 11.21
C VAL A 109 5.45 -1.61 9.71
N ALA A 110 4.62 -2.46 9.11
CA ALA A 110 4.70 -2.73 7.68
C ALA A 110 3.32 -2.96 7.07
N ALA A 111 3.22 -2.65 5.78
CA ALA A 111 1.99 -2.81 5.02
C ALA A 111 2.28 -3.30 3.60
N LEU A 112 1.34 -4.05 3.04
CA LEU A 112 1.38 -4.62 1.70
C LEU A 112 0.17 -4.11 0.90
N ALA A 113 0.37 -3.72 -0.36
CA ALA A 113 -0.68 -3.39 -1.30
C ALA A 113 -0.55 -4.20 -2.60
N VAL A 114 -1.69 -4.61 -3.17
CA VAL A 114 -1.79 -5.25 -4.49
C VAL A 114 -2.97 -4.69 -5.28
N ASP A 115 -2.90 -4.77 -6.61
CA ASP A 115 -4.00 -4.38 -7.49
C ASP A 115 -5.19 -5.35 -7.37
N ALA A 116 -6.35 -4.83 -6.95
CA ALA A 116 -7.57 -5.61 -6.74
C ALA A 116 -8.11 -6.27 -8.02
N ARG A 117 -7.79 -5.72 -9.21
CA ARG A 117 -8.25 -6.27 -10.50
C ARG A 117 -7.68 -7.65 -10.81
N ALA A 118 -6.48 -7.97 -10.30
CA ALA A 118 -5.86 -9.26 -10.52
C ALA A 118 -6.61 -10.40 -9.79
N GLU A 119 -7.29 -10.11 -8.68
CA GLU A 119 -8.09 -11.11 -7.94
C GLU A 119 -9.45 -11.36 -8.62
N ALA A 120 -10.10 -10.32 -9.15
CA ALA A 120 -11.39 -10.45 -9.84
C ALA A 120 -11.31 -11.35 -11.08
N HIS A 121 -10.26 -11.21 -11.88
CA HIS A 121 -10.00 -12.11 -13.02
C HIS A 121 -9.72 -13.58 -12.60
N ARG A 122 -9.31 -13.82 -11.35
CA ARG A 122 -9.12 -15.17 -10.81
C ARG A 122 -10.46 -15.80 -10.43
N ARG A 123 -11.29 -15.11 -9.64
CA ARG A 123 -12.60 -15.65 -9.20
C ARG A 123 -13.49 -16.04 -10.39
N ALA A 124 -13.46 -15.25 -11.47
CA ALA A 124 -14.20 -15.53 -12.69
C ALA A 124 -13.69 -16.74 -13.50
N ARG A 125 -12.45 -17.21 -13.28
CA ARG A 125 -11.84 -18.36 -14.00
C ARG A 125 -12.02 -19.70 -13.30
N THR A 126 -12.44 -19.68 -12.03
CA THR A 126 -12.64 -20.87 -11.19
C THR A 126 -14.11 -21.19 -10.91
N SER A 127 -15.03 -20.42 -11.52
CA SER A 127 -16.49 -20.61 -11.39
C SER A 127 -17.11 -21.19 -12.66
#